data_AF-A0A485B5R9-F1
#
_entry.id   AF-A0A485B5R9-F1
#
_cell.length_a   1.000
_cell.length_b   1.000
_cell.length_c   1.000
_cell.angle_alpha   90.00
_cell.angle_beta   90.00
_cell.angle_gamma   90.00
#
_symmetry.space_group_name_H-M   'P 1'
#
loop_
_entity.id
_entity.type
_entity.pdbx_description
1 polymer ?
#
loop_
_entity_poly.entity_id
_entity_poly.type
_entity_poly.pdbx_seq_one_letter_code
_entity_poly.pdbx_strand_id
1 'polypeptide(L)'
;MMDKANVMVLGYGFNLGARNIYTKKVIEKPEDLKNLKIRVLPVPNFIATLNHMGAVAIPMPGGEVYSSLQMGVIDGVEHDAPTIYASKYYEIIKNGTLTRHSYNPLMIAMNKKSFEQIPPELRADVLAAAKEATDYERMQAGKKEQEAIKNLEAKGVTFRETDRQFFYQQVQPVWQSFLKQYPDMKPIVDEITAAAKDPS
;
A
#
# COMPACT_ATOMS: atom_id res chain seq x y z
N MET A 1 -1.63 -4.26 -22.14
CA MET A 1 -1.34 -2.83 -21.84
C MET A 1 0.16 -2.56 -21.82
N MET A 2 0.96 -3.34 -21.08
CA MET A 2 2.44 -3.20 -21.00
C MET A 2 3.16 -3.35 -22.35
N ASP A 3 2.78 -4.32 -23.19
CA ASP A 3 3.36 -4.46 -24.54
C ASP A 3 3.13 -3.26 -25.45
N LYS A 4 1.98 -2.58 -25.31
CA LYS A 4 1.67 -1.36 -26.06
C LYS A 4 2.44 -0.14 -25.53
N ALA A 5 2.91 -0.20 -24.29
CA ALA A 5 3.68 0.86 -23.64
C ALA A 5 5.20 0.71 -23.80
N ASN A 6 5.67 -0.34 -24.50
CA ASN A 6 7.09 -0.67 -24.65
C ASN A 6 7.80 -0.88 -23.28
N VAL A 7 7.06 -1.42 -22.31
CA VAL A 7 7.51 -1.72 -20.96
C VAL A 7 7.44 -3.23 -20.75
N MET A 8 8.52 -3.80 -20.21
CA MET A 8 8.61 -5.19 -19.78
C MET A 8 8.66 -5.23 -18.26
N VAL A 9 7.75 -5.97 -17.64
CA VAL A 9 7.79 -6.23 -16.19
C VAL A 9 8.77 -7.39 -15.95
N LEU A 10 9.76 -7.16 -15.09
CA LEU A 10 10.80 -8.14 -14.76
C LEU A 10 10.48 -8.91 -13.47
N GLY A 11 9.67 -8.32 -12.59
CA GLY A 11 9.33 -8.92 -11.30
C GLY A 11 8.18 -8.20 -10.61
N TYR A 12 7.45 -8.96 -9.79
CA TYR A 12 6.35 -8.49 -8.97
C TYR A 12 6.64 -8.80 -7.50
N GLY A 13 6.34 -7.87 -6.60
CA GLY A 13 6.36 -8.16 -5.15
C GLY A 13 7.38 -7.38 -4.34
N PHE A 14 7.80 -6.22 -4.83
CA PHE A 14 8.45 -5.23 -3.99
C PHE A 14 7.37 -4.58 -3.14
N ASN A 15 7.37 -4.76 -1.83
CA ASN A 15 6.39 -4.13 -0.96
C ASN A 15 7.03 -3.80 0.39
N LEU A 16 6.52 -2.78 1.06
CA LEU A 16 7.02 -2.33 2.36
C LEU A 16 6.10 -2.76 3.51
N GLY A 17 5.36 -3.84 3.32
CA GLY A 17 4.30 -4.28 4.22
C GLY A 17 2.91 -3.79 3.82
N ALA A 18 1.95 -3.98 4.73
CA ALA A 18 0.58 -3.53 4.53
C ALA A 18 0.45 -2.03 4.86
N ARG A 19 -0.47 -1.36 4.17
CA ARG A 19 -0.83 0.04 4.47
C ARG A 19 -1.85 0.08 5.59
N ASN A 20 -1.61 0.97 6.54
CA ASN A 20 -2.36 1.14 7.77
C ASN A 20 -2.70 2.62 7.98
N ILE A 21 -3.64 2.91 8.88
CA ILE A 21 -4.05 4.28 9.20
C ILE A 21 -3.27 4.77 10.42
N TYR A 22 -2.76 6.00 10.36
CA TYR A 22 -2.03 6.62 11.46
C TYR A 22 -2.58 8.00 11.75
N THR A 23 -2.94 8.25 13.00
CA THR A 23 -3.72 9.43 13.41
C THR A 23 -3.17 10.07 14.68
N LYS A 24 -3.54 11.35 14.86
CA LYS A 24 -3.28 12.07 16.12
C LYS A 24 -4.16 11.57 17.25
N LYS A 25 -5.43 11.27 16.95
CA LYS A 25 -6.42 10.72 17.89
C LYS A 25 -6.47 9.19 17.77
N VAL A 26 -6.87 8.53 18.85
CA VAL A 26 -7.10 7.08 18.85
C VAL A 26 -8.34 6.76 18.02
N ILE A 27 -8.28 5.65 17.27
CA ILE A 27 -9.44 5.01 16.64
C ILE A 27 -9.65 3.72 17.43
N GLU A 28 -10.68 3.65 18.28
CA GLU A 28 -10.94 2.47 19.13
C GLU A 28 -11.77 1.43 18.38
N LYS A 29 -12.63 1.88 17.47
CA LYS A 29 -13.44 1.02 16.59
C LYS A 29 -13.46 1.57 15.15
N PRO A 30 -13.73 0.73 14.13
CA PRO A 30 -13.70 1.15 12.72
C PRO A 30 -14.52 2.40 12.41
N GLU A 31 -15.66 2.59 13.08
CA GLU A 31 -16.55 3.74 12.88
C GLU A 31 -15.95 5.07 13.31
N ASP A 32 -14.95 5.06 14.18
CA ASP A 32 -14.26 6.29 14.64
C ASP A 32 -13.42 6.90 13.51
N LEU A 33 -13.18 6.17 12.41
CA LEU A 33 -12.56 6.70 11.20
C LEU A 33 -13.47 7.75 10.51
N LYS A 34 -14.77 7.70 10.78
CA LYS A 34 -15.76 8.57 10.14
C LYS A 34 -15.41 10.04 10.32
N ASN A 35 -15.42 10.79 9.21
CA ASN A 35 -15.13 12.22 9.14
C ASN A 35 -13.68 12.64 9.47
N LEU A 36 -12.77 11.71 9.78
CA LEU A 36 -11.35 12.05 9.95
C LEU A 36 -10.74 12.40 8.59
N LYS A 37 -10.02 13.52 8.52
CA LYS A 37 -9.29 13.95 7.34
C LYS A 37 -7.99 13.15 7.23
N ILE A 38 -8.03 12.09 6.43
CA ILE A 38 -6.88 11.21 6.24
C ILE A 38 -6.22 11.52 4.92
N ARG A 39 -4.95 11.90 4.98
CA ARG A 39 -4.15 12.09 3.79
C ARG A 39 -3.95 10.76 3.07
N VAL A 40 -4.07 10.81 1.75
CA VAL A 40 -3.86 9.69 0.84
C VAL A 40 -2.99 10.16 -0.34
N LEU A 41 -2.27 9.23 -1.00
CA LEU A 41 -1.65 9.55 -2.29
C LEU A 41 -2.76 9.89 -3.33
N PRO A 42 -2.49 10.76 -4.32
CA PRO A 42 -3.48 11.21 -5.31
C PRO A 42 -3.77 10.13 -6.38
N VAL A 43 -4.12 8.92 -5.93
CA VAL A 43 -4.45 7.76 -6.76
C VAL A 43 -5.95 7.49 -6.58
N PRO A 44 -6.76 7.50 -7.66
CA PRO A 44 -8.22 7.37 -7.58
C PRO A 44 -8.70 6.19 -6.73
N ASN A 45 -8.07 5.01 -6.88
CA ASN A 45 -8.45 3.83 -6.09
C ASN A 45 -8.16 3.99 -4.60
N PHE A 46 -7.08 4.65 -4.21
CA PHE A 46 -6.78 4.87 -2.79
C PHE A 46 -7.76 5.87 -2.19
N ILE A 47 -8.07 6.94 -2.92
CA ILE A 47 -9.07 7.94 -2.53
C ILE A 47 -10.44 7.28 -2.33
N ALA A 48 -10.88 6.48 -3.31
CA ALA A 48 -12.15 5.77 -3.24
C ALA A 48 -12.19 4.78 -2.06
N THR A 49 -11.10 4.03 -1.85
CA THR A 49 -10.98 3.08 -0.74
C THR A 49 -11.15 3.78 0.61
N LEU A 50 -10.42 4.87 0.85
CA LEU A 50 -10.52 5.59 2.13
C LEU A 50 -11.88 6.26 2.35
N ASN A 51 -12.47 6.84 1.30
CA ASN A 51 -13.82 7.40 1.39
C ASN A 51 -14.86 6.31 1.71
N HIS A 52 -14.76 5.14 1.09
CA HIS A 52 -15.62 4.00 1.40
C HIS A 52 -15.39 3.45 2.81
N MET A 53 -14.15 3.43 3.31
CA MET A 53 -13.85 3.11 4.71
C MET A 53 -14.44 4.13 5.72
N GLY A 54 -14.95 5.28 5.24
CA GLY A 54 -15.63 6.29 6.04
C GLY A 54 -14.81 7.55 6.33
N ALA A 55 -13.52 7.55 5.98
CA ALA A 55 -12.66 8.73 6.14
C ALA A 55 -13.04 9.83 5.14
N VAL A 56 -12.55 11.05 5.40
CA VAL A 56 -12.49 12.11 4.38
C VAL A 56 -11.09 12.06 3.77
N ALA A 57 -10.96 11.46 2.58
CA ALA A 57 -9.69 11.31 1.91
C ALA A 57 -9.17 12.66 1.38
N ILE A 58 -7.96 13.07 1.80
CA ILE A 58 -7.31 14.30 1.35
C ILE A 58 -6.11 13.95 0.45
N PRO A 59 -6.24 14.05 -0.89
CA PRO A 59 -5.16 13.68 -1.81
C PRO A 59 -4.04 14.73 -1.78
N MET A 60 -2.82 14.32 -1.43
CA MET A 60 -1.66 15.22 -1.49
C MET A 60 -0.33 14.47 -1.67
N PRO A 61 0.68 15.07 -2.34
CA PRO A 61 2.01 14.49 -2.45
C PRO A 61 2.73 14.47 -1.09
N GLY A 62 3.76 13.64 -0.95
CA GLY A 62 4.46 13.41 0.33
C GLY A 62 5.11 14.66 0.94
N GLY A 63 5.61 15.58 0.11
CA GLY A 63 6.38 16.75 0.56
C GLY A 63 5.61 17.75 1.44
N GLU A 64 4.27 17.74 1.38
CA GLU A 64 3.42 18.68 2.10
C GLU A 64 2.76 18.06 3.35
N VAL A 65 2.95 16.75 3.57
CA VAL A 65 2.20 16.00 4.59
C VAL A 65 2.63 16.38 6.00
N TYR A 66 3.93 16.54 6.25
CA TYR A 66 4.45 16.84 7.58
C TYR A 66 3.90 18.18 8.10
N SER A 67 4.02 19.25 7.29
CA SER A 67 3.49 20.57 7.63
C SER A 67 1.96 20.56 7.76
N SER A 68 1.25 19.82 6.90
CA SER A 68 -0.22 19.68 6.98
C SER A 68 -0.68 18.96 8.24
N LEU A 69 0.05 17.92 8.67
CA LEU A 69 -0.14 17.29 9.97
C LEU A 69 0.13 18.31 11.08
N GLN A 70 1.23 19.04 11.04
CA GLN A 70 1.59 20.00 12.10
C GLN A 70 0.55 21.12 12.23
N MET A 71 0.05 21.66 11.11
CA MET A 71 -0.95 22.74 11.08
C MET A 71 -2.38 22.26 11.39
N GLY A 72 -2.62 20.95 11.48
CA GLY A 72 -3.97 20.43 11.73
C GLY A 72 -4.90 20.45 10.51
N VAL A 73 -4.36 20.62 9.30
CA VAL A 73 -5.14 20.51 8.06
C VAL A 73 -5.67 19.09 7.88
N ILE A 74 -4.86 18.10 8.28
CA ILE A 74 -5.18 16.67 8.28
C ILE A 74 -5.05 16.06 9.69
N ASP A 75 -5.88 15.06 9.94
CA ASP A 75 -5.96 14.33 11.23
C ASP A 75 -5.02 13.13 11.27
N GLY A 76 -4.61 12.64 10.09
CA GLY A 76 -3.77 11.48 9.93
C GLY A 76 -3.38 11.21 8.48
N VAL A 77 -2.73 10.08 8.28
CA VAL A 77 -2.24 9.58 7.00
C VAL A 77 -2.56 8.09 6.88
N GLU A 78 -2.63 7.57 5.67
CA GLU A 78 -2.51 6.13 5.42
C GLU A 78 -1.16 5.81 4.72
N HIS A 79 -0.45 4.80 5.20
CA HIS A 79 0.76 4.28 4.53
C HIS A 79 1.26 2.96 5.17
N ASP A 80 2.30 2.35 4.59
CA ASP A 80 3.12 1.32 5.24
C ASP A 80 4.00 1.90 6.37
N ALA A 81 4.31 1.07 7.38
CA ALA A 81 5.10 1.48 8.55
C ALA A 81 6.51 2.00 8.22
N PRO A 82 7.29 1.38 7.30
CA PRO A 82 8.59 1.90 6.92
C PRO A 82 8.55 3.34 6.42
N THR A 83 7.54 3.70 5.63
CA THR A 83 7.39 5.08 5.14
C THR A 83 7.02 6.04 6.26
N ILE A 84 6.10 5.67 7.16
CA ILE A 84 5.74 6.51 8.33
C ILE A 84 6.97 6.81 9.18
N TYR A 85 7.84 5.81 9.38
CA TYR A 85 9.09 5.96 10.09
C TYR A 85 10.07 6.87 9.35
N ALA A 86 10.35 6.59 8.07
CA ALA A 86 11.30 7.37 7.27
C ALA A 86 10.88 8.84 7.12
N SER A 87 9.59 9.11 6.99
CA SER A 87 9.04 10.47 6.91
C SER A 87 8.91 11.18 8.26
N LYS A 88 9.26 10.50 9.36
CA LYS A 88 9.19 11.04 10.74
C LYS A 88 7.81 11.54 11.16
N TYR A 89 6.73 11.06 10.52
CA TYR A 89 5.38 11.50 10.90
C TYR A 89 5.03 11.13 12.34
N TYR A 90 5.71 10.12 12.91
CA TYR A 90 5.60 9.75 14.32
C TYR A 90 5.85 10.91 15.29
N GLU A 91 6.47 12.02 14.88
CA GLU A 91 6.64 13.22 15.70
C GLU A 91 5.28 13.90 16.00
N ILE A 92 4.28 13.69 15.14
CA ILE A 92 2.96 14.33 15.23
C ILE A 92 1.82 13.31 15.42
N ILE A 93 1.87 12.16 14.74
CA ILE A 93 0.86 11.09 14.84
C ILE A 93 1.34 9.97 15.76
N LYS A 94 0.56 9.64 16.78
CA LYS A 94 0.95 8.72 17.86
C LYS A 94 0.12 7.44 17.93
N ASN A 95 -0.81 7.25 17.00
CA ASN A 95 -1.70 6.09 16.99
C ASN A 95 -1.67 5.44 15.62
N GLY A 96 -1.33 4.16 15.56
CA GLY A 96 -1.41 3.31 14.36
C GLY A 96 -2.57 2.32 14.48
N THR A 97 -3.53 2.38 13.57
CA THR A 97 -4.63 1.40 13.46
C THR A 97 -4.31 0.44 12.32
N LEU A 98 -4.13 -0.84 12.65
CA LEU A 98 -3.66 -1.89 11.74
C LEU A 98 -4.77 -2.40 10.80
N THR A 99 -5.33 -1.48 10.02
CA THR A 99 -6.40 -1.75 9.05
C THR A 99 -5.97 -2.71 7.94
N ARG A 100 -4.68 -2.73 7.59
CA ARG A 100 -4.10 -3.54 6.51
C ARG A 100 -4.99 -3.54 5.26
N HIS A 101 -5.50 -2.35 4.93
CA HIS A 101 -6.57 -2.14 3.95
C HIS A 101 -6.07 -2.24 2.51
N SER A 102 -4.75 -2.18 2.33
CA SER A 102 -4.10 -2.30 1.04
C SER A 102 -2.73 -2.93 1.19
N TYR A 103 -2.42 -3.86 0.28
CA TYR A 103 -1.08 -4.40 0.07
C TYR A 103 -0.73 -4.12 -1.39
N ASN A 104 0.20 -3.20 -1.62
CA ASN A 104 0.51 -2.72 -2.96
C ASN A 104 1.85 -3.30 -3.41
N PRO A 105 1.85 -4.34 -4.26
CA PRO A 105 3.09 -4.81 -4.87
C PRO A 105 3.57 -3.77 -5.88
N LEU A 106 4.77 -3.27 -5.65
CA LEU A 106 5.57 -2.57 -6.65
C LEU A 106 6.16 -3.60 -7.63
N MET A 107 6.35 -3.15 -8.86
CA MET A 107 6.90 -3.94 -9.96
C MET A 107 8.28 -3.40 -10.31
N ILE A 108 9.24 -4.29 -10.56
CA ILE A 108 10.40 -3.91 -11.37
C ILE A 108 9.98 -3.96 -12.82
N ALA A 109 10.14 -2.86 -13.53
CA ALA A 109 9.91 -2.81 -14.95
C ALA A 109 11.09 -2.15 -15.67
N MET A 110 11.28 -2.51 -16.92
CA MET A 110 12.30 -1.95 -17.79
C MET A 110 11.73 -1.60 -19.16
N ASN A 111 12.40 -0.72 -19.89
CA ASN A 111 12.06 -0.46 -21.29
C ASN A 111 12.35 -1.70 -22.13
N LYS A 112 11.37 -2.14 -22.92
CA LYS A 112 11.47 -3.37 -23.72
C LYS A 112 12.53 -3.26 -24.81
N LYS A 113 12.69 -2.10 -25.47
CA LYS A 113 13.78 -1.89 -26.44
C LYS A 113 15.16 -1.97 -25.78
N SER A 114 15.31 -1.41 -24.58
CA SER A 114 16.56 -1.54 -23.83
C SER A 114 16.88 -2.99 -23.50
N PHE A 115 15.87 -3.81 -23.16
CA PHE A 115 16.05 -5.25 -22.97
C PHE A 115 16.47 -5.96 -24.27
N GLU A 116 15.82 -5.62 -25.38
CA GLU A 116 16.11 -6.19 -26.69
C GLU A 116 17.51 -5.80 -27.21
N GLN A 117 18.10 -4.71 -26.70
CA GLN A 117 19.50 -4.33 -26.99
C GLN A 117 20.52 -5.14 -26.19
N ILE A 118 20.11 -5.82 -25.12
CA ILE A 118 20.99 -6.73 -24.38
C ILE A 118 21.33 -7.92 -25.29
N PRO A 119 22.61 -8.34 -25.39
CA PRO A 119 23.01 -9.51 -26.16
C PRO A 119 22.14 -10.72 -25.82
N PRO A 120 21.61 -11.47 -26.81
CA PRO A 120 20.65 -12.56 -26.57
C PRO A 120 21.11 -13.57 -25.51
N GLU A 121 22.40 -13.86 -25.45
CA GLU A 121 23.03 -14.77 -24.50
C GLU A 121 22.98 -14.28 -23.03
N LEU A 122 22.91 -12.97 -22.79
CA LEU A 122 22.87 -12.38 -21.44
C LEU A 122 21.44 -12.11 -20.95
N ARG A 123 20.45 -12.18 -21.83
CA ARG A 123 19.05 -11.86 -21.47
C ARG A 123 18.51 -12.80 -20.39
N ALA A 124 18.87 -14.07 -20.44
CA ALA A 124 18.46 -15.06 -19.44
C ALA A 124 19.03 -14.71 -18.05
N ASP A 125 20.29 -14.29 -17.98
CA ASP A 125 20.95 -13.91 -16.71
C ASP A 125 20.31 -12.66 -16.10
N VAL A 126 19.93 -11.69 -16.91
CA VAL A 126 19.22 -10.48 -16.45
C VAL A 126 17.85 -10.84 -15.85
N LEU A 127 17.11 -11.74 -16.49
CA LEU A 127 15.83 -12.21 -15.96
C LEU A 127 16.01 -13.03 -14.68
N ALA A 128 17.05 -13.87 -14.60
CA ALA A 128 17.38 -14.63 -13.40
C ALA A 128 17.72 -13.69 -12.23
N ALA A 129 18.55 -12.67 -12.46
CA ALA A 129 18.90 -11.67 -11.45
C ALA A 129 17.68 -10.87 -10.97
N ALA A 130 16.77 -10.49 -11.89
CA ALA A 130 15.52 -9.81 -11.51
C ALA A 130 14.62 -10.70 -10.64
N LYS A 131 14.57 -12.01 -10.93
CA LYS A 131 13.85 -12.99 -10.11
C LYS A 131 14.48 -13.11 -8.72
N GLU A 132 15.81 -13.27 -8.64
CA GLU A 132 16.54 -13.37 -7.37
C GLU A 132 16.32 -12.13 -6.50
N ALA A 133 16.42 -10.92 -7.09
CA ALA A 133 16.16 -9.67 -6.39
C ALA A 133 14.71 -9.60 -5.87
N THR A 134 13.74 -10.06 -6.65
CA THR A 134 12.33 -10.12 -6.26
C THR A 134 12.10 -11.07 -5.09
N ASP A 135 12.69 -12.26 -5.13
CA ASP A 135 12.57 -13.25 -4.05
C ASP A 135 13.24 -12.76 -2.76
N TYR A 136 14.40 -12.13 -2.88
CA TYR A 136 15.09 -11.51 -1.76
C TYR A 136 14.24 -10.40 -1.11
N GLU A 137 13.68 -9.49 -1.90
CA GLU A 137 12.85 -8.39 -1.40
C GLU A 137 11.59 -8.90 -0.71
N ARG A 138 10.91 -9.90 -1.28
CA ARG A 138 9.78 -10.56 -0.61
C ARG A 138 10.17 -11.16 0.74
N MET A 139 11.35 -11.76 0.83
CA MET A 139 11.88 -12.29 2.10
C MET A 139 12.16 -11.18 3.13
N GLN A 140 12.60 -10.00 2.69
CA GLN A 140 12.91 -8.88 3.57
C GLN A 140 11.69 -8.03 3.95
N ALA A 141 10.68 -7.94 3.10
CA ALA A 141 9.53 -7.04 3.26
C ALA A 141 8.87 -7.15 4.64
N GLY A 142 8.53 -8.38 5.06
CA GLY A 142 7.92 -8.61 6.38
C GLY A 142 8.84 -8.24 7.54
N LYS A 143 10.15 -8.47 7.40
CA LYS A 143 11.15 -8.08 8.42
C LYS A 143 11.24 -6.56 8.53
N LYS A 144 11.23 -5.85 7.40
CA LYS A 144 11.30 -4.38 7.36
C LYS A 144 10.04 -3.73 7.92
N GLU A 145 8.86 -4.30 7.65
CA GLU A 145 7.63 -3.85 8.28
C GLU A 145 7.69 -4.01 9.81
N GLN A 146 8.10 -5.18 10.30
CA GLN A 146 8.23 -5.44 11.75
C GLN A 146 9.28 -4.54 12.42
N GLU A 147 10.43 -4.32 11.77
CA GLU A 147 11.48 -3.41 12.24
C GLU A 147 10.93 -1.98 12.34
N ALA A 148 10.21 -1.50 11.33
CA ALA A 148 9.62 -0.18 11.33
C ALA A 148 8.53 -0.03 12.41
N ILE A 149 7.68 -1.03 12.63
CA ILE A 149 6.69 -1.03 13.72
C ILE A 149 7.38 -0.88 15.08
N LYS A 150 8.41 -1.69 15.36
CA LYS A 150 9.19 -1.59 16.62
C LYS A 150 9.84 -0.23 16.79
N ASN A 151 10.41 0.32 15.72
CA ASN A 151 11.00 1.65 15.75
C ASN A 151 9.94 2.74 16.01
N LEU A 152 8.75 2.62 15.44
CA LEU A 152 7.63 3.53 15.70
C LEU A 152 7.14 3.42 17.15
N GLU A 153 7.03 2.21 17.70
CA GLU A 153 6.72 1.97 19.12
C GLU A 153 7.75 2.62 20.05
N ALA A 154 9.04 2.46 19.75
CA ALA A 154 10.13 3.13 20.48
C ALA A 154 10.09 4.66 20.38
N LYS A 155 9.40 5.22 19.37
CA LYS A 155 9.13 6.66 19.21
C LYS A 155 7.77 7.10 19.80
N GLY A 156 7.10 6.20 20.53
CA GLY A 156 5.85 6.45 21.24
C GLY A 156 4.58 6.32 20.39
N VAL A 157 4.65 5.64 19.24
CA VAL A 157 3.43 5.27 18.50
C VAL A 157 2.82 4.02 19.13
N THR A 158 1.51 4.07 19.42
CA THR A 158 0.77 2.89 19.89
C THR A 158 0.03 2.25 18.73
N PHE A 159 0.17 0.93 18.56
CA PHE A 159 -0.56 0.17 17.55
C PHE A 159 -1.78 -0.53 18.11
N ARG A 160 -2.86 -0.58 17.32
CA ARG A 160 -4.11 -1.28 17.64
C ARG A 160 -4.59 -2.12 16.47
N GLU A 161 -5.08 -3.31 16.79
CA GLU A 161 -5.89 -4.09 15.86
C GLU A 161 -7.29 -3.48 15.73
N THR A 162 -7.97 -3.81 14.64
CA THR A 162 -9.30 -3.30 14.31
C THR A 162 -10.09 -4.37 13.57
N ASP A 163 -11.41 -4.24 13.52
CA ASP A 163 -12.23 -5.14 12.71
C ASP A 163 -12.03 -4.85 11.22
N ARG A 164 -11.19 -5.67 10.58
CA ARG A 164 -10.89 -5.59 9.15
C ARG A 164 -12.07 -6.03 8.28
N GLN A 165 -12.96 -6.87 8.80
CA GLN A 165 -14.13 -7.34 8.05
C GLN A 165 -15.12 -6.21 7.84
N PHE A 166 -15.27 -5.32 8.83
CA PHE A 166 -16.03 -4.08 8.69
C PHE A 166 -15.56 -3.29 7.45
N PHE A 167 -14.26 -2.98 7.38
CA PHE A 167 -13.72 -2.22 6.24
C PHE A 167 -13.84 -2.98 4.92
N TYR A 168 -13.61 -4.30 4.92
CA TYR A 168 -13.76 -5.14 3.73
C TYR A 168 -15.17 -5.05 3.14
N GLN A 169 -16.21 -5.04 4.00
CA GLN A 169 -17.60 -4.86 3.56
C GLN A 169 -17.83 -3.46 2.98
N GLN A 170 -17.30 -2.42 3.62
CA GLN A 170 -17.48 -1.04 3.17
C GLN A 170 -16.86 -0.76 1.80
N VAL A 171 -15.74 -1.42 1.47
CA VAL A 171 -15.01 -1.20 0.20
C VAL A 171 -15.50 -2.07 -0.95
N GLN A 172 -16.48 -2.96 -0.76
CA GLN A 172 -17.06 -3.78 -1.85
C GLN A 172 -17.48 -2.95 -3.09
N PRO A 173 -18.05 -1.74 -2.98
CA PRO A 173 -18.38 -0.93 -4.15
C PRO A 173 -17.15 -0.55 -5.00
N VAL A 174 -15.96 -0.43 -4.40
CA VAL A 174 -14.71 -0.16 -5.13
C VAL A 174 -14.37 -1.35 -6.04
N TRP A 175 -14.48 -2.58 -5.53
CA TRP A 175 -14.27 -3.81 -6.30
C TRP A 175 -15.30 -3.95 -7.42
N GLN A 176 -16.57 -3.68 -7.15
CA GLN A 176 -17.65 -3.75 -8.14
C GLN A 176 -17.43 -2.72 -9.27
N SER A 177 -17.07 -1.49 -8.92
CA SER A 177 -16.75 -0.45 -9.90
C SER A 177 -15.55 -0.84 -10.77
N PHE A 178 -14.49 -1.37 -10.14
CA PHE A 178 -13.31 -1.87 -10.83
C PHE A 178 -13.65 -3.00 -11.83
N LEU A 179 -14.40 -4.03 -11.41
CA LEU A 179 -14.79 -5.14 -12.28
C LEU A 179 -15.77 -4.71 -13.38
N LYS A 180 -16.59 -3.68 -13.15
CA LYS A 180 -17.43 -3.09 -14.19
C LYS A 180 -16.60 -2.38 -15.25
N GLN A 181 -15.55 -1.68 -14.84
CA GLN A 181 -14.64 -0.97 -15.75
C GLN A 181 -13.69 -1.95 -16.49
N TYR A 182 -13.28 -3.02 -15.81
CA TYR A 182 -12.31 -4.00 -16.31
C TYR A 182 -12.86 -5.43 -16.12
N PRO A 183 -13.88 -5.83 -16.90
CA PRO A 183 -14.53 -7.14 -16.74
C PRO A 183 -13.57 -8.31 -16.90
N ASP A 184 -12.56 -8.17 -17.77
CA ASP A 184 -11.54 -9.20 -18.03
C ASP A 184 -10.63 -9.47 -16.81
N MET A 185 -10.65 -8.61 -15.79
CA MET A 185 -9.88 -8.81 -14.55
C MET A 185 -10.59 -9.74 -13.57
N LYS A 186 -11.86 -10.11 -13.81
CA LYS A 186 -12.63 -10.94 -12.89
C LYS A 186 -11.93 -12.26 -12.51
N PRO A 187 -11.37 -13.06 -13.45
CA PRO A 187 -10.69 -14.29 -13.09
C PRO A 187 -9.51 -14.07 -12.13
N ILE A 188 -8.74 -13.00 -12.35
CA ILE A 188 -7.59 -12.64 -11.50
C ILE A 188 -8.06 -12.22 -10.10
N VAL A 189 -9.14 -11.43 -10.01
CA VAL A 189 -9.72 -11.02 -8.73
C VAL A 189 -10.28 -12.22 -7.97
N ASP A 190 -10.95 -13.14 -8.65
CA ASP A 190 -11.47 -14.37 -8.05
C ASP A 190 -10.31 -15.25 -7.50
N GLU A 191 -9.21 -15.39 -8.25
CA GLU A 191 -8.02 -16.13 -7.82
C GLU A 191 -7.36 -15.50 -6.58
N ILE A 192 -7.14 -14.19 -6.59
CA ILE A 192 -6.56 -13.45 -5.45
C ILE A 192 -7.44 -13.60 -4.20
N THR A 193 -8.77 -13.47 -4.35
CA THR A 193 -9.70 -13.55 -3.22
C THR A 193 -9.90 -14.98 -2.70
N ALA A 194 -9.73 -16.00 -3.55
CA ALA A 194 -9.70 -17.38 -3.13
C ALA A 194 -8.44 -17.70 -2.32
N ALA A 195 -7.26 -17.29 -2.81
CA ALA A 195 -5.99 -17.47 -2.11
C ALA A 195 -5.96 -16.77 -0.74
N ALA A 196 -6.61 -15.61 -0.61
CA ALA A 196 -6.69 -14.89 0.66
C ALA A 196 -7.52 -15.62 1.75
N LYS A 197 -8.37 -16.58 1.38
CA LYS A 197 -9.18 -17.39 2.31
C LYS A 197 -8.47 -18.65 2.81
N ASP A 198 -7.34 -19.01 2.20
CA ASP A 198 -6.55 -20.19 2.54
C ASP A 198 -5.11 -19.76 2.84
N PRO A 199 -4.82 -19.32 4.08
CA PRO A 199 -3.48 -18.92 4.47
C PRO A 199 -2.65 -20.17 4.78
N SER A 200 -2.24 -20.89 3.75
CA SER A 200 -1.08 -21.81 3.85
C SER A 200 0.19 -21.03 4.17
#